data_AF-A0A969IBF8-F1
#
_entry.id   AF-A0A969IBF8-F1
#
_cell.length_a   1.000
_cell.length_b   1.000
_cell.length_c   1.000
_cell.angle_alpha   90.00
_cell.angle_beta   90.00
_cell.angle_gamma   90.00
#
_symmetry.space_group_name_H-M   'P 1'
#
loop_
_entity.id
_entity.type
_entity.pdbx_description
1 polymer ?
#
loop_
_entity_poly.entity_id
_entity_poly.type
_entity_poly.pdbx_seq_one_letter_code
_entity_poly.pdbx_strand_id
1 'polypeptide(L)'
;MTALRWYLVAIAVGNLVWEFAQLPLYTIWTTGSTGDIVFAAVHCTGGDILIATASLVFALLLCGAGRPITHQTYRRVAALTVAFGFAYTVFSEWLNVVVRKSWAYSELMPIVPIVDAGLSPLLQWIILPLAAFWWAGKRLSTRQG
;
A
#
# COMPACT_ATOMS: atom_id res chain seq x y z
N MET A 1 -8.99 -19.29 -3.88
CA MET A 1 -8.89 -18.27 -4.95
C MET A 1 -9.75 -17.02 -4.69
N THR A 2 -10.95 -17.13 -4.12
CA THR A 2 -11.87 -15.97 -3.92
C THR A 2 -11.32 -14.88 -3.00
N ALA A 3 -10.69 -15.20 -1.86
CA ALA A 3 -10.18 -14.21 -0.92
C ALA A 3 -9.05 -13.35 -1.49
N LEU A 4 -8.13 -13.97 -2.23
CA LEU A 4 -7.05 -13.27 -2.93
C LEU A 4 -7.61 -12.25 -3.94
N ARG A 5 -8.65 -12.62 -4.69
CA ARG A 5 -9.31 -11.70 -5.63
C ARG A 5 -9.90 -10.49 -4.90
N TRP A 6 -10.61 -10.69 -3.80
CA TRP A 6 -11.17 -9.58 -3.02
C TRP A 6 -10.10 -8.70 -2.39
N TYR A 7 -9.00 -9.30 -1.90
CA TYR A 7 -7.85 -8.54 -1.42
C TYR A 7 -7.26 -7.67 -2.54
N LEU A 8 -7.02 -8.22 -3.73
CA LEU A 8 -6.44 -7.50 -4.86
C LEU A 8 -7.37 -6.37 -5.37
N VAL A 9 -8.67 -6.59 -5.39
CA VAL A 9 -9.64 -5.52 -5.74
C VAL A 9 -9.62 -4.43 -4.69
N ALA A 10 -9.65 -4.79 -3.41
CA ALA A 10 -9.63 -3.85 -2.29
C ALA A 10 -8.36 -2.99 -2.30
N ILE A 11 -7.20 -3.63 -2.49
CA ILE A 11 -5.91 -2.94 -2.47
C ILE A 11 -5.76 -2.03 -3.70
N ALA A 12 -6.22 -2.47 -4.88
CA ALA A 12 -6.13 -1.66 -6.09
C ALA A 12 -7.01 -0.41 -6.02
N VAL A 13 -8.28 -0.57 -5.63
CA VAL A 13 -9.20 0.56 -5.49
C VAL A 13 -8.76 1.47 -4.35
N GLY A 14 -8.34 0.90 -3.22
CA GLY A 14 -7.86 1.63 -2.07
C GLY A 14 -6.65 2.51 -2.38
N ASN A 15 -5.63 1.97 -3.06
CA ASN A 15 -4.45 2.74 -3.45
C ASN A 15 -4.84 3.86 -4.42
N LEU A 16 -5.65 3.57 -5.45
CA LEU A 16 -6.07 4.60 -6.40
C LEU A 16 -6.76 5.77 -5.69
N VAL A 17 -7.73 5.48 -4.81
CA VAL A 17 -8.44 6.52 -4.05
C VAL A 17 -7.49 7.28 -3.12
N TRP A 18 -6.58 6.57 -2.45
CA TRP A 18 -5.62 7.17 -1.54
C TRP A 18 -4.64 8.10 -2.26
N GLU A 19 -4.11 7.65 -3.41
CA GLU A 19 -3.22 8.44 -4.25
C GLU A 19 -3.87 9.75 -4.66
N PHE A 20 -5.09 9.71 -5.20
CA PHE A 20 -5.82 10.93 -5.55
C PHE A 20 -6.10 11.84 -4.35
N ALA A 21 -6.39 11.26 -3.17
CA ALA A 21 -6.65 12.02 -1.96
C ALA A 21 -5.39 12.70 -1.39
N GLN A 22 -4.21 12.09 -1.55
CA GLN A 22 -2.95 12.62 -1.03
C GLN A 22 -2.23 13.57 -1.99
N LEU A 23 -2.64 13.65 -3.26
CA LEU A 23 -2.05 14.56 -4.25
C LEU A 23 -1.83 16.00 -3.73
N PRO A 24 -2.78 16.64 -3.02
CA PRO A 24 -2.60 17.99 -2.50
C PRO A 24 -1.44 18.15 -1.49
N LEU A 25 -0.93 17.05 -0.94
CA LEU A 25 0.22 17.05 -0.03
C LEU A 25 1.55 17.15 -0.78
N TYR A 26 1.57 16.99 -2.10
CA TYR A 26 2.76 17.08 -2.93
C TYR A 26 2.78 18.37 -3.75
N THR A 27 3.99 18.89 -4.04
CA THR A 27 4.15 20.13 -4.81
C THR A 27 3.64 20.02 -6.25
N ILE A 28 3.61 18.82 -6.82
CA ILE A 28 3.07 18.55 -8.18
C ILE A 28 1.61 18.97 -8.33
N TRP A 29 0.84 19.04 -7.24
CA TRP A 29 -0.53 19.52 -7.26
C TRP A 29 -0.65 20.97 -7.74
N THR A 30 0.32 21.82 -7.38
CA THR A 30 0.32 23.24 -7.76
C THR A 30 1.24 23.54 -8.93
N THR A 31 2.25 22.71 -9.20
CA THR A 31 3.27 22.95 -10.23
C THR A 31 3.09 22.13 -11.51
N GLY A 32 2.43 20.97 -11.44
CA GLY A 32 2.24 20.06 -12.57
C GLY A 32 1.01 20.38 -13.41
N SER A 33 1.00 19.95 -14.67
CA SER A 33 -0.22 20.00 -15.48
C SER A 33 -1.23 18.94 -15.01
N THR A 34 -2.51 19.07 -15.38
CA THR A 34 -3.52 18.04 -15.08
C THR A 34 -3.12 16.66 -15.61
N GLY A 35 -2.42 16.60 -16.75
CA GLY A 35 -1.89 15.36 -17.30
C GLY A 35 -0.80 14.73 -16.43
N ASP A 36 0.12 15.55 -15.93
CA ASP A 36 1.21 15.09 -15.04
C ASP A 36 0.66 14.58 -13.70
N ILE A 37 -0.35 15.27 -13.16
CA ILE A 37 -1.02 14.87 -11.91
C ILE A 37 -1.70 13.51 -12.07
N VAL A 38 -2.46 13.31 -13.15
CA VAL A 38 -3.14 12.02 -13.41
C VAL A 38 -2.12 10.92 -13.70
N PHE A 39 -1.08 11.21 -14.49
CA PHE A 39 -0.02 10.25 -14.78
C PHE A 39 0.72 9.83 -13.51
N ALA A 40 1.08 10.78 -12.63
CA ALA A 40 1.70 10.52 -11.35
C ALA A 40 0.82 9.62 -10.48
N ALA A 41 -0.47 9.97 -10.30
CA ALA A 41 -1.38 9.17 -9.49
C ALA A 41 -1.54 7.73 -10.03
N VAL A 42 -1.67 7.56 -11.35
CA VAL A 42 -1.80 6.23 -11.97
C VAL A 42 -0.50 5.44 -11.89
N HIS A 43 0.64 6.07 -12.15
CA HIS A 43 1.96 5.43 -12.04
C HIS A 43 2.24 5.00 -10.60
N CYS A 44 1.98 5.86 -9.61
CA CYS A 44 2.15 5.53 -8.18
C CYS A 44 1.24 4.37 -7.79
N THR A 45 -0.05 4.44 -8.15
CA THR A 45 -1.01 3.35 -7.90
C THR A 45 -0.53 2.02 -8.49
N GLY A 46 -0.01 2.05 -9.73
CA GLY A 46 0.53 0.85 -10.38
C GLY A 46 1.73 0.27 -9.62
N GLY A 47 2.63 1.13 -9.13
CA GLY A 47 3.73 0.75 -8.25
C GLY A 47 3.26 0.12 -6.95
N ASP A 48 2.31 0.74 -6.26
CA ASP A 48 1.79 0.24 -4.98
C ASP A 48 1.09 -1.10 -5.10
N ILE A 49 0.31 -1.30 -6.17
CA ILE A 49 -0.32 -2.59 -6.44
C ILE A 49 0.75 -3.67 -6.64
N LEU A 50 1.82 -3.36 -7.37
CA LEU A 50 2.93 -4.30 -7.59
C LEU A 50 3.62 -4.66 -6.27
N ILE A 51 3.96 -3.66 -5.46
CA ILE A 51 4.63 -3.85 -4.17
C ILE A 51 3.72 -4.63 -3.21
N ALA A 52 2.43 -4.31 -3.17
CA ALA A 52 1.46 -4.97 -2.29
C ALA A 52 1.27 -6.44 -2.68
N THR A 53 1.23 -6.71 -3.99
CA THR A 53 1.17 -8.07 -4.52
C THR A 53 2.45 -8.84 -4.23
N ALA A 54 3.62 -8.23 -4.43
CA ALA A 54 4.91 -8.86 -4.14
C ALA A 54 5.07 -9.18 -2.65
N SER A 55 4.69 -8.24 -1.78
CA SER A 55 4.71 -8.40 -0.32
C SER A 55 3.77 -9.52 0.14
N LEU A 56 2.57 -9.60 -0.45
CA LEU A 56 1.63 -10.69 -0.18
C LEU A 56 2.18 -12.05 -0.63
N VAL A 57 2.72 -12.13 -1.85
CA VAL A 57 3.32 -13.36 -2.38
C VAL A 57 4.47 -13.81 -1.49
N PHE A 58 5.36 -12.90 -1.10
CA PHE A 58 6.49 -13.22 -0.23
C PHE A 58 6.02 -13.69 1.16
N ALA A 59 5.03 -13.04 1.75
CA ALA A 59 4.41 -13.47 3.00
C ALA A 59 3.76 -14.87 2.90
N LEU A 60 3.10 -15.18 1.78
CA LEU A 60 2.52 -16.49 1.52
C LEU A 60 3.58 -17.59 1.36
N LEU A 61 4.69 -17.29 0.67
CA LEU A 61 5.82 -18.21 0.52
C LEU A 61 6.44 -18.54 1.89
N LEU A 62 6.67 -17.54 2.73
CA LEU A 62 7.21 -17.71 4.08
C LEU A 62 6.27 -18.49 5.01
N CYS A 63 4.95 -18.33 4.85
CA CYS A 63 3.97 -19.05 5.65
C CYS A 63 3.67 -20.47 5.14
N GLY A 64 4.29 -20.90 4.04
CA GLY A 64 4.12 -22.21 3.43
C GLY A 64 2.97 -22.24 2.42
N ALA A 65 3.30 -21.97 1.16
CA ALA A 65 2.38 -22.14 0.04
C ALA A 65 1.88 -23.61 -0.02
N GLY A 66 0.57 -23.81 -0.05
CA GLY A 66 -0.06 -25.13 -0.14
C GLY A 66 -0.52 -25.74 1.19
N ARG A 67 -0.26 -25.10 2.35
CA ARG A 67 -0.89 -25.50 3.62
C ARG A 67 -2.34 -24.97 3.73
N PRO A 68 -3.23 -25.65 4.47
CA PRO A 68 -4.57 -25.13 4.74
C PRO A 68 -4.48 -23.76 5.39
N ILE A 69 -5.26 -22.80 4.90
CA ILE A 69 -5.32 -21.47 5.49
C ILE A 69 -6.08 -21.57 6.81
N THR A 70 -5.35 -21.60 7.91
CA THR A 70 -5.91 -21.45 9.26
C THR A 70 -6.03 -19.98 9.64
N HIS A 71 -6.83 -19.65 10.66
CA HIS A 71 -6.89 -18.30 11.21
C HIS A 71 -5.52 -17.76 11.63
N GLN A 72 -4.63 -18.62 12.15
CA GLN A 72 -3.29 -18.24 12.56
C GLN A 72 -2.40 -17.92 11.34
N THR A 73 -2.46 -18.76 10.31
CA THR A 73 -1.74 -18.51 9.05
C THR A 73 -2.21 -17.22 8.38
N TYR A 74 -3.52 -16.97 8.36
CA TYR A 74 -4.10 -15.75 7.81
C TYR A 74 -3.56 -14.48 8.50
N ARG A 75 -3.56 -14.47 9.84
CA ARG A 75 -3.04 -13.35 10.63
C ARG A 75 -1.54 -13.13 10.40
N ARG A 76 -0.75 -14.22 10.29
CA ARG A 76 0.68 -14.14 10.01
C ARG A 76 0.96 -13.56 8.62
N VAL A 77 0.25 -14.03 7.60
CA VAL A 77 0.37 -13.49 6.24
C VAL A 77 0.01 -12.01 6.21
N ALA A 78 -1.07 -11.61 6.88
CA ALA A 78 -1.47 -10.21 6.96
C ALA A 78 -0.40 -9.33 7.63
N ALA A 79 0.09 -9.75 8.78
CA ALA A 79 1.14 -9.02 9.51
C ALA A 79 2.43 -8.88 8.70
N LEU A 80 2.88 -9.97 8.05
CA LEU A 80 4.07 -9.94 7.20
C LEU A 80 3.86 -9.06 5.97
N THR A 81 2.69 -9.11 5.34
CA THR A 81 2.38 -8.28 4.17
C THR A 81 2.43 -6.79 4.52
N VAL A 82 1.83 -6.40 5.66
CA VAL A 82 1.90 -5.02 6.17
C VAL A 82 3.34 -4.65 6.49
N ALA A 83 4.09 -5.52 7.18
CA ALA A 83 5.48 -5.24 7.55
C ALA A 83 6.39 -5.05 6.32
N PHE A 84 6.27 -5.90 5.30
CA PHE A 84 7.06 -5.76 4.07
C PHE A 84 6.69 -4.51 3.28
N GLY A 85 5.39 -4.23 3.13
CA GLY A 85 4.92 -3.02 2.48
C GLY A 85 5.38 -1.75 3.18
N PHE A 86 5.24 -1.69 4.51
CA PHE A 86 5.71 -0.58 5.32
C PHE A 86 7.23 -0.39 5.22
N ALA A 87 8.00 -1.47 5.36
CA ALA A 87 9.46 -1.41 5.26
C ALA A 87 9.92 -0.95 3.87
N TYR A 88 9.28 -1.46 2.81
CA TYR A 88 9.56 -1.02 1.44
C TYR A 88 9.26 0.47 1.27
N THR A 89 8.15 0.95 1.82
CA THR A 89 7.72 2.35 1.68
C THR A 89 8.69 3.29 2.35
N VAL A 90 9.08 3.00 3.59
CA VAL A 90 10.11 3.75 4.31
C VAL A 90 11.39 3.82 3.49
N PHE A 91 11.83 2.68 2.95
CA PHE A 91 13.02 2.63 2.09
C PHE A 91 12.84 3.44 0.79
N SER A 92 11.68 3.36 0.14
CA SER A 92 11.42 4.02 -1.13
C SER A 92 11.28 5.53 -1.00
N GLU A 93 10.62 6.02 0.06
CA GLU A 93 10.50 7.45 0.34
C GLU A 93 11.88 8.03 0.67
N TRP A 94 12.66 7.35 1.51
CA TRP A 94 14.04 7.76 1.78
C TRP A 94 14.88 7.84 0.49
N LEU A 95 14.80 6.82 -0.37
CA LEU A 95 15.54 6.81 -1.63
C LEU A 95 15.08 7.94 -2.57
N ASN A 96 13.78 8.20 -2.67
CA ASN A 96 13.26 9.17 -3.63
C ASN A 96 13.37 10.62 -3.14
N VAL A 97 13.22 10.88 -1.84
CA VAL A 97 13.29 12.23 -1.26
C VAL A 97 14.74 12.62 -0.98
N VAL A 98 15.52 11.76 -0.30
CA VAL A 98 16.87 12.11 0.16
C VAL A 98 17.90 11.89 -0.95
N VAL A 99 17.85 10.74 -1.63
CA VAL A 99 18.90 10.35 -2.58
C VAL A 99 18.60 10.90 -3.98
N ARG A 100 17.39 10.65 -4.50
CA ARG A 100 17.06 10.95 -5.91
C ARG A 100 16.40 12.31 -6.11
N LYS A 101 15.91 12.95 -5.03
CA LYS A 101 15.14 14.21 -5.06
C LYS A 101 14.06 14.22 -6.16
N SER A 102 13.43 13.06 -6.39
CA SER A 102 12.52 12.85 -7.52
C SER A 102 11.17 13.53 -7.34
N TRP A 103 10.77 13.78 -6.09
CA TRP A 103 9.60 14.59 -5.75
C TRP A 103 9.82 15.31 -4.42
N ALA A 104 9.03 16.36 -4.18
CA ALA A 104 9.08 17.17 -2.97
C ALA A 104 7.70 17.25 -2.32
N TYR A 105 7.69 17.19 -1.00
CA TYR A 105 6.50 17.39 -0.20
C TYR A 105 6.12 18.88 -0.14
N SER A 106 4.83 19.17 -0.08
CA SER A 106 4.33 20.51 0.23
C SER A 106 4.40 20.77 1.74
N GLU A 107 4.21 22.03 2.14
CA GLU A 107 4.12 22.43 3.55
C GLU A 107 2.97 21.74 4.31
N LEU A 108 1.98 21.19 3.59
CA LEU A 108 0.84 20.51 4.19
C LEU A 108 1.15 19.07 4.62
N MET A 109 2.27 18.49 4.15
CA MET A 109 2.62 17.09 4.42
C MET A 109 3.27 16.96 5.81
N PRO A 110 2.65 16.25 6.77
CA PRO A 110 3.30 15.97 8.03
C PRO A 110 4.44 14.98 7.80
N ILE A 111 5.65 15.30 8.29
CA ILE A 111 6.82 14.42 8.21
C ILE A 111 6.98 13.67 9.53
N VAL A 112 7.23 12.36 9.46
CA VAL A 112 7.54 11.55 10.64
C VAL A 112 9.04 11.68 10.93
N PRO A 113 9.46 12.34 12.03
CA PRO A 113 10.86 12.72 12.24
C PRO A 113 11.83 11.54 12.39
N ILE A 114 11.31 10.37 12.78
CA ILE A 114 12.11 9.16 13.01
C ILE A 114 12.59 8.54 11.68
N VAL A 115 11.77 8.64 10.64
CA VAL A 115 12.03 8.01 9.33
C VAL A 115 12.24 9.02 8.21
N ASP A 116 12.07 10.31 8.51
CA ASP A 116 12.16 11.43 7.56
C ASP A 116 11.34 11.21 6.28
N ALA A 117 10.16 10.60 6.46
CA ALA A 117 9.23 10.28 5.40
C ALA A 117 7.85 10.85 5.72
N GLY A 118 7.07 11.17 4.69
CA GLY A 118 5.75 11.73 4.87
C GLY A 118 4.76 10.75 5.50
N LEU A 119 3.87 11.29 6.33
CA LEU A 119 2.91 10.51 7.11
C LEU A 119 1.88 9.78 6.22
N SER A 120 1.44 10.40 5.12
CA SER A 120 0.39 9.83 4.26
C SER A 120 0.80 8.49 3.62
N PRO A 121 1.97 8.37 2.96
CA PRO A 121 2.48 7.09 2.46
C PRO A 121 2.60 6.02 3.55
N LEU A 122 3.06 6.39 4.75
CA LEU A 122 3.18 5.45 5.87
C LEU A 122 1.81 4.93 6.32
N LEU A 123 0.82 5.81 6.40
CA LEU A 123 -0.55 5.46 6.76
C LEU A 123 -1.21 4.59 5.69
N GLN A 124 -0.97 4.85 4.41
CA GLN A 124 -1.45 4.05 3.28
C GLN A 124 -1.07 2.57 3.46
N TRP A 125 0.19 2.31 3.80
CA TRP A 125 0.73 0.96 3.95
C TRP A 125 0.32 0.22 5.23
N ILE A 126 -0.28 0.93 6.19
CA ILE A 126 -0.91 0.33 7.36
C ILE A 126 -2.40 0.11 7.09
N ILE A 127 -3.11 1.16 6.67
CA ILE A 127 -4.57 1.18 6.59
C ILE A 127 -5.08 0.32 5.44
N LEU A 128 -4.52 0.47 4.23
CA LEU A 128 -5.07 -0.20 3.06
C LEU A 128 -4.91 -1.73 3.10
N PRO A 129 -3.74 -2.31 3.45
CA PRO A 129 -3.63 -3.76 3.53
C PRO A 129 -4.50 -4.33 4.65
N LEU A 130 -4.58 -3.68 5.82
CA LEU A 130 -5.46 -4.12 6.91
C LEU A 130 -6.93 -4.10 6.51
N ALA A 131 -7.39 -3.04 5.86
CA ALA A 131 -8.75 -2.95 5.33
C ALA A 131 -9.03 -4.03 4.27
N ALA A 132 -8.07 -4.27 3.37
CA ALA A 132 -8.16 -5.30 2.33
C ALA A 132 -8.24 -6.71 2.93
N PHE A 133 -7.41 -7.04 3.93
CA PHE A 133 -7.48 -8.31 4.66
C PHE A 133 -8.77 -8.43 5.47
N TRP A 134 -9.27 -7.36 6.08
CA TRP A 134 -10.54 -7.41 6.79
C TRP A 134 -11.71 -7.71 5.83
N TRP A 135 -11.75 -7.04 4.68
CA TRP A 135 -12.81 -7.24 3.70
C TRP A 135 -12.75 -8.63 3.05
N ALA A 136 -11.55 -9.10 2.69
CA ALA A 136 -11.34 -10.46 2.18
C ALA A 136 -11.77 -11.53 3.21
N GLY A 137 -11.48 -11.30 4.49
CA GLY A 137 -11.87 -12.18 5.60
C GLY A 137 -13.39 -12.26 5.79
N LYS A 138 -14.09 -11.12 5.75
CA LYS A 138 -15.56 -11.09 5.81
C LYS A 138 -16.19 -11.90 4.69
N ARG A 139 -15.71 -11.76 3.45
CA ARG A 139 -16.24 -12.47 2.27
C ARG A 139 -16.00 -13.99 2.31
N LEU A 140 -14.98 -14.44 3.04
CA LEU A 140 -14.76 -15.86 3.29
C LEU A 140 -15.78 -16.43 4.27
N SER A 141 -16.07 -15.71 5.36
CA SER A 141 -17.02 -16.14 6.39
C SER A 141 -18.46 -16.22 5.85
N THR A 142 -18.89 -15.26 5.03
CA THR A 142 -20.26 -15.26 4.45
C THR A 142 -20.51 -16.40 3.45
N ARG A 143 -19.47 -17.07 2.94
CA ARG A 143 -19.62 -18.20 2.00
C ARG A 143 -19.68 -19.58 2.67
N GLN A 144 -19.44 -19.65 3.98
CA GLN A 144 -19.45 -20.90 4.75
C GLN A 144 -20.68 -21.06 5.65
N GLY A 145 -21.56 -20.05 5.68
CA GLY A 145 -22.84 -20.07 6.41
C GLY A 145 -24.02 -20.28 5.48
#